data_AF-A0AA34TGK0-F1
#
_entry.id   AF-A0AA34TGK0-F1
#
_cell.length_a   1.000
_cell.length_b   1.000
_cell.length_c   1.000
_cell.angle_alpha   90.00
_cell.angle_beta   90.00
_cell.angle_gamma   90.00
#
_symmetry.space_group_name_H-M   'P 1'
#
loop_
_entity.id
_entity.type
_entity.pdbx_description
1 polymer ?
#
loop_
_entity_poly.entity_id
_entity_poly.type
_entity_poly.pdbx_seq_one_letter_code
_entity_poly.pdbx_strand_id
1 'polypeptide(L)'
;MVVVFNKSGILTLPITPMGKIEGDIIIIPQEEIQSVTFKKGLLAYKMVVTTKDNEVPDFRVNKTMIGYGAQKKELGSLLEKYK
;
A
#
# COMPACT_ATOMS: atom_id res chain seq x y z
N MET A 1 0.58 -8.96 6.98
CA MET A 1 1.11 -7.87 6.12
C MET A 1 0.49 -6.54 6.54
N VAL A 2 1.35 -5.54 6.74
CA VAL A 2 1.00 -4.13 6.96
C VAL A 2 1.39 -3.36 5.71
N VAL A 3 0.52 -2.46 5.27
CA VAL A 3 0.84 -1.47 4.25
C VAL A 3 0.87 -0.11 4.93
N VAL A 4 1.84 0.74 4.62
CA VAL A 4 1.95 2.11 5.11
C VAL A 4 1.97 3.06 3.91
N PHE A 5 1.16 4.11 3.99
CA PHE A 5 1.19 5.25 3.05
C PHE A 5 1.67 6.48 3.81
N ASN A 6 2.63 7.20 3.26
CA ASN A 6 3.03 8.51 3.75
C ASN A 6 3.62 9.35 2.61
N LYS A 7 4.12 10.54 2.96
CA LYS A 7 4.77 11.49 2.02
C LYS A 7 6.03 10.95 1.33
N SER A 8 6.61 9.86 1.83
CA SER A 8 7.79 9.23 1.22
C SER A 8 7.39 8.15 0.21
N GLY A 9 6.13 7.69 0.22
CA GLY A 9 5.63 6.68 -0.71
C GLY A 9 4.86 5.54 -0.03
N ILE A 10 5.06 4.33 -0.55
CA ILE A 10 4.40 3.10 -0.07
C ILE A 10 5.46 2.18 0.52
N LEU A 11 5.16 1.63 1.70
CA LEU A 11 5.94 0.56 2.32
C LEU A 11 5.02 -0.63 2.58
N THR A 12 5.44 -1.83 2.20
CA THR A 12 4.76 -3.07 2.59
C THR A 12 5.66 -3.92 3.47
N LEU A 13 5.14 -4.30 4.64
CA LEU A 13 5.83 -5.14 5.60
C LEU A 13 5.05 -6.44 5.79
N PRO A 14 5.58 -7.58 5.31
CA PRO A 14 4.91 -8.86 5.50
C PRO A 14 5.15 -9.35 6.93
N ILE A 15 4.29 -8.93 7.85
CA ILE A 15 4.31 -9.31 9.26
C ILE A 15 3.29 -10.42 9.55
N THR A 16 3.72 -11.43 10.30
CA THR A 16 2.88 -12.51 10.86
C THR A 16 2.06 -12.00 12.07
N PRO A 17 1.01 -12.73 12.50
CA PRO A 17 0.25 -12.38 13.70
C PRO A 17 1.10 -12.31 14.99
N MET A 18 2.23 -13.04 15.04
CA MET A 18 3.17 -13.04 16.17
C MET A 18 4.19 -11.89 16.09
N GLY A 19 4.08 -11.00 15.10
CA GLY A 19 4.96 -9.84 14.96
C GLY A 19 6.28 -10.11 14.22
N LYS A 20 6.50 -11.32 13.70
CA LYS A 20 7.69 -11.65 12.90
C LYS A 20 7.54 -11.15 11.46
N ILE A 21 8.59 -10.56 10.90
CA ILE A 21 8.67 -10.20 9.47
C ILE A 21 9.09 -11.44 8.68
N GLU A 22 8.29 -11.81 7.67
CA GLU A 22 8.55 -12.96 6.79
C GLU A 22 8.23 -12.59 5.34
N GLY A 23 9.25 -12.52 4.49
CA GLY A 23 9.14 -12.14 3.07
C GLY A 23 9.75 -10.78 2.77
N ASP A 24 9.62 -10.34 1.52
CA ASP A 24 10.27 -9.14 1.03
C ASP A 24 9.57 -7.85 1.50
N ILE A 25 10.37 -6.89 1.90
CA ILE A 25 9.93 -5.53 2.18
C ILE A 25 9.95 -4.77 0.86
N ILE A 26 8.79 -4.29 0.43
CA ILE A 26 8.68 -3.49 -0.79
C ILE A 26 8.56 -2.02 -0.37
N ILE A 27 9.45 -1.19 -0.93
CA ILE A 27 9.46 0.25 -0.77
C ILE A 27 9.27 0.85 -2.16
N ILE A 28 8.24 1.67 -2.31
CA ILE A 28 7.94 2.37 -3.56
C ILE A 28 8.05 3.86 -3.28
N PRO A 29 9.14 4.53 -3.70
CA PRO A 29 9.30 5.96 -3.53
C PRO A 29 8.17 6.75 -4.19
N GLN A 30 7.77 7.87 -3.58
CA GLN A 30 6.64 8.65 -4.08
C GLN A 30 6.83 9.12 -5.53
N GLU A 31 8.05 9.45 -5.92
CA GLU A 31 8.47 9.92 -7.24
C GLU A 31 8.38 8.86 -8.34
N GLU A 32 8.34 7.58 -7.95
CA GLU A 32 8.19 6.43 -8.86
C GLU A 32 6.72 6.08 -9.09
N ILE A 33 5.82 6.44 -8.16
CA ILE A 33 4.39 6.14 -8.24
C ILE A 33 3.74 7.00 -9.34
N GLN A 34 3.22 6.33 -10.37
CA GLN A 34 2.41 6.98 -11.41
C GLN A 34 0.93 6.98 -11.04
N SER A 35 0.42 5.87 -10.51
CA SER A 35 -0.98 5.77 -10.08
C SER A 35 -1.16 4.71 -8.99
N VAL A 36 -2.24 4.89 -8.22
CA VAL A 36 -2.69 3.91 -7.21
C VAL A 36 -4.18 3.71 -7.38
N THR A 37 -4.59 2.49 -7.75
CA THR A 37 -6.01 2.16 -7.97
C THR A 37 -6.45 1.07 -6.99
N PHE A 38 -7.66 1.22 -6.44
CA PHE A 38 -8.29 0.21 -5.59
C PHE A 38 -9.46 -0.44 -6.32
N LYS A 39 -9.35 -1.74 -6.61
CA LYS A 39 -10.45 -2.56 -7.16
C LYS A 39 -11.15 -3.28 -6.01
N LYS A 40 -12.44 -3.02 -5.82
CA LYS A 40 -13.23 -3.64 -4.75
C LYS A 40 -13.49 -5.12 -5.07
N GLY A 41 -13.12 -6.01 -4.15
CA GLY A 41 -13.53 -7.42 -4.15
C GLY A 41 -14.54 -7.72 -3.03
N LEU A 42 -14.90 -8.99 -2.86
CA LEU A 42 -15.92 -9.43 -1.89
C LEU A 42 -15.50 -9.20 -0.42
N LEU A 43 -14.23 -9.50 -0.10
CA LEU A 43 -13.70 -9.47 1.28
C LEU A 43 -12.52 -8.50 1.46
N ALA A 44 -11.96 -8.00 0.37
CA ALA A 44 -10.77 -7.15 0.36
C ALA A 44 -10.75 -6.28 -0.90
N TYR A 45 -9.91 -5.27 -0.88
CA TYR A 45 -9.57 -4.49 -2.06
C TYR A 45 -8.29 -5.04 -2.67
N LYS A 46 -8.21 -5.01 -4.00
CA LYS A 46 -6.97 -5.20 -4.75
C LYS A 46 -6.40 -3.80 -5.02
N MET A 47 -5.27 -3.48 -4.40
CA MET A 47 -4.51 -2.27 -4.64
C MET A 47 -3.50 -2.54 -5.76
N VAL A 48 -3.60 -1.77 -6.83
CA VAL A 48 -2.71 -1.81 -8.00
C VAL A 48 -1.86 -0.55 -7.95
N VAL A 49 -0.55 -0.69 -7.99
CA VAL A 49 0.40 0.43 -8.04
C VAL A 49 1.15 0.34 -9.36
N THR A 50 1.06 1.39 -10.18
CA THR A 50 1.86 1.52 -11.40
C THR A 50 3.06 2.40 -11.09
N THR A 51 4.26 1.95 -11.45
CA THR A 51 5.49 2.75 -11.35
C THR A 51 6.07 3.05 -12.73
N LYS A 52 7.05 3.96 -12.81
CA LYS A 52 7.68 4.35 -14.07
C LYS A 52 8.40 3.19 -14.77
N ASP A 53 9.17 2.42 -14.02
CA ASP A 53 10.15 1.50 -14.61
C ASP A 53 10.11 0.09 -14.00
N ASN A 54 9.32 -0.15 -12.94
CA ASN A 54 9.31 -1.41 -12.19
C ASN A 54 7.91 -2.05 -12.14
N GLU A 55 7.86 -3.37 -12.37
CA GLU A 55 6.68 -4.16 -12.10
C GLU A 55 6.57 -4.41 -10.60
N VAL A 56 5.51 -3.88 -9.98
CA VAL A 56 5.20 -4.07 -8.57
C VAL A 56 4.04 -5.04 -8.45
N PRO A 57 4.10 -6.05 -7.56
CA PRO A 57 3.00 -6.98 -7.39
C PRO A 57 1.73 -6.27 -6.91
N ASP A 58 0.58 -6.77 -7.36
CA ASP A 58 -0.69 -6.30 -6.85
C ASP A 58 -0.88 -6.71 -5.38
N PHE A 59 -1.36 -5.78 -4.56
CA PHE A 59 -1.54 -6.02 -3.13
C PHE A 59 -2.99 -6.31 -2.79
N ARG A 60 -3.22 -7.37 -2.01
CA ARG A 60 -4.52 -7.59 -1.36
C ARG A 60 -4.55 -6.84 -0.03
N VAL A 61 -5.39 -5.82 0.06
CA VAL A 61 -5.49 -4.95 1.24
C VAL A 61 -6.91 -4.96 1.80
N ASN A 62 -7.03 -4.96 3.11
CA ASN A 62 -8.30 -4.81 3.81
C ASN A 62 -8.17 -3.73 4.90
N LYS A 63 -9.28 -3.41 5.59
CA LYS A 63 -9.30 -2.35 6.60
C LYS A 63 -8.40 -2.63 7.82
N THR A 64 -8.06 -3.90 8.09
CA THR A 64 -7.26 -4.31 9.25
C THR A 64 -5.76 -4.40 8.94
N MET A 65 -5.36 -4.43 7.66
CA MET A 65 -3.97 -4.43 7.21
C MET A 65 -3.34 -3.03 7.15
N ILE A 66 -4.11 -2.02 7.54
CA ILE A 66 -3.73 -0.61 7.63
C ILE A 66 -3.34 -0.34 9.09
N GLY A 67 -2.03 -0.40 9.37
CA GLY A 67 -1.49 -0.42 10.73
C GLY A 67 -1.11 0.94 11.32
N TYR A 68 -1.19 2.03 10.54
CA TYR A 68 -0.74 3.34 10.97
C TYR A 68 -1.91 4.25 11.40
N GLY A 69 -1.82 4.84 12.60
CA GLY A 69 -2.93 5.61 13.21
C GLY A 69 -3.40 6.81 12.39
N ALA A 70 -2.52 7.44 11.60
CA ALA A 70 -2.87 8.55 10.71
C ALA A 70 -3.20 8.09 9.28
N GLN A 71 -3.25 6.80 9.01
CA GLN A 71 -3.27 6.29 7.64
C GLN A 71 -4.56 6.58 6.88
N LYS A 72 -5.69 6.79 7.56
CA LYS A 72 -6.92 7.24 6.90
C LYS A 72 -6.72 8.60 6.22
N LYS A 73 -5.99 9.52 6.88
CA LYS A 73 -5.67 10.84 6.35
C LYS A 73 -4.72 10.72 5.16
N GLU A 74 -3.62 9.98 5.33
CA GLU A 74 -2.61 9.80 4.28
C GLU A 74 -3.18 9.09 3.04
N LEU A 75 -4.02 8.06 3.23
CA LEU A 75 -4.73 7.41 2.12
C LEU A 75 -5.67 8.39 1.40
N GLY A 76 -6.38 9.25 2.13
CA GLY A 76 -7.22 10.29 1.55
C GLY A 76 -6.42 11.23 0.64
N SER A 77 -5.30 11.75 1.15
CA SER A 77 -4.41 12.62 0.38
C SER A 77 -3.80 11.92 -0.84
N LEU A 78 -3.45 10.63 -0.73
CA LEU A 78 -2.97 9.83 -1.85
C LEU A 78 -4.04 9.68 -2.95
N LEU A 79 -5.27 9.36 -2.56
CA LEU A 79 -6.39 9.18 -3.50
C LEU A 79 -6.80 10.48 -4.19
N GLU A 80 -6.66 11.63 -3.53
CA GLU A 80 -6.88 12.94 -4.15
C GLU A 80 -5.79 13.28 -5.16
N LYS A 81 -4.54 12.89 -4.88
CA LYS A 81 -3.40 13.17 -5.75
C LYS A 81 -3.44 12.41 -7.07
N TYR A 82 -3.96 11.18 -7.07
CA TYR A 82 -3.96 10.27 -8.22
C TYR A 82 -5.37 10.01 -8.78
N LYS A 83 -6.29 10.95 -8.58
CA LYS A 83 -7.66 10.90 -9.07
C LYS A 83 -7.79 11.32 -10.52
#